data_AF-A0A1E3YF02-F1
#
_entry.id   AF-A0A1E3YF02-F1
#
_cell.length_a   1.000
_cell.length_b   1.000
_cell.length_c   1.000
_cell.angle_alpha   90.00
_cell.angle_beta   90.00
_cell.angle_gamma   90.00
#
_symmetry.space_group_name_H-M   'P 1'
#
loop_
_entity.id
_entity.type
_entity.pdbx_description
1 polymer ?
#
loop_
_entity_poly.entity_id
_entity_poly.type
_entity_poly.pdbx_seq_one_letter_code
_entity_poly.pdbx_strand_id
1 'polypeptide(L)'
;MLLLTVILGAIGLTVSLVVDVEHLMAAYHRDGLRLHHAAEGVADVVVDELAGVADWTPVPGGGTSARLAGSLVLPPALGGGPFDAPAATLALQQAAYSGNPWGVDTPRWRLFGQGVPGSVLPFAGLPDDVYAIVWVSDDVADGDGDARVDSNGVVVLRVRVIGPRRARADVQLVIARVAPGVVRRVSSRTMR
;
A
#
# COMPACT_ATOMS: atom_id res chain seq x y z
N MET A 1 -33.23 -34.81 -34.51
CA MET A 1 -31.88 -34.41 -34.92
C MET A 1 -31.60 -32.93 -34.67
N LEU A 2 -32.44 -31.98 -35.12
CA LEU A 2 -32.27 -30.53 -34.84
C LEU A 2 -32.23 -30.15 -33.35
N LEU A 3 -33.06 -30.77 -32.51
CA LEU A 3 -33.09 -30.47 -31.07
C LEU A 3 -31.76 -30.82 -30.37
N LEU A 4 -31.16 -31.95 -30.73
CA LEU A 4 -29.91 -32.42 -30.14
C LEU A 4 -28.74 -31.50 -30.48
N THR A 5 -28.67 -31.00 -31.73
CA THR A 5 -27.63 -30.04 -32.15
C THR A 5 -27.76 -28.68 -31.46
N VAL A 6 -28.99 -28.22 -31.21
CA VAL A 6 -29.21 -26.96 -30.46
C VAL A 6 -28.78 -27.12 -29.01
N ILE A 7 -29.10 -28.24 -28.37
CA ILE A 7 -28.69 -28.51 -26.97
C ILE A 7 -27.16 -28.62 -26.86
N LEU A 8 -26.52 -29.39 -27.74
CA LEU A 8 -25.06 -29.52 -27.75
C LEU A 8 -24.36 -28.18 -28.02
N GLY A 9 -24.89 -27.37 -28.94
CA GLY A 9 -24.37 -26.02 -29.21
C GLY A 9 -24.52 -25.09 -28.02
N ALA A 10 -25.68 -25.11 -27.36
CA ALA A 10 -25.92 -24.32 -26.15
C ALA A 10 -24.98 -24.73 -25.01
N ILE A 11 -24.79 -26.03 -24.78
CA ILE A 11 -23.86 -26.55 -23.77
C ILE A 11 -22.43 -26.09 -24.09
N GLY A 12 -21.98 -26.26 -25.34
CA GLY A 12 -20.65 -25.83 -25.77
C GLY A 12 -20.40 -24.33 -25.52
N LEU A 13 -21.37 -23.48 -25.85
CA LEU A 13 -21.28 -22.03 -25.60
C LEU A 13 -21.24 -21.70 -24.10
N THR A 14 -22.08 -22.35 -23.29
CA THR A 14 -22.10 -22.11 -21.84
C THR A 14 -20.79 -22.52 -21.17
N VAL A 15 -20.22 -23.68 -21.54
CA VAL A 15 -18.93 -24.14 -21.01
C VAL A 15 -17.80 -23.18 -21.42
N SER A 16 -17.78 -22.73 -22.67
CA SER A 16 -16.78 -21.74 -23.12
C SER A 16 -16.84 -20.45 -22.31
N LEU A 17 -18.04 -19.91 -22.08
CA LEU A 17 -18.22 -18.69 -21.30
C LEU A 17 -17.77 -18.87 -19.84
N VAL A 18 -18.09 -20.00 -19.22
CA VAL A 18 -17.66 -20.30 -17.84
C VAL A 18 -16.14 -20.36 -17.76
N VAL A 19 -15.49 -21.05 -18.70
CA VAL A 19 -14.02 -21.16 -18.76
C VAL A 19 -13.37 -19.79 -18.92
N ASP A 20 -13.87 -18.95 -19.82
CA ASP A 20 -13.34 -17.59 -20.02
C ASP A 20 -13.44 -16.73 -18.75
N VAL A 21 -14.58 -16.82 -18.06
CA VAL A 21 -14.82 -16.12 -16.80
C VAL A 21 -13.88 -16.64 -15.69
N GLU A 22 -13.67 -17.95 -15.59
CA GLU A 22 -12.72 -18.55 -14.63
C GLU A 22 -11.28 -18.12 -14.91
N HIS A 23 -10.84 -18.11 -16.17
CA HIS A 23 -9.52 -17.63 -16.54
C HIS A 23 -9.31 -16.16 -16.16
N LEU A 24 -10.33 -15.33 -16.41
CA LEU A 24 -10.31 -13.92 -16.05
C LEU A 24 -10.27 -13.73 -14.53
N MET A 25 -11.10 -14.45 -13.76
CA MET A 25 -11.07 -14.43 -12.30
C MET A 25 -9.73 -14.90 -11.74
N ALA A 26 -9.16 -15.98 -12.29
CA ALA A 26 -7.84 -16.49 -11.88
C ALA A 26 -6.72 -15.49 -12.19
N ALA A 27 -6.81 -14.74 -13.28
CA ALA A 27 -5.86 -13.66 -13.58
C ALA A 27 -5.97 -12.52 -12.56
N TYR A 28 -7.18 -12.03 -12.27
CA TYR A 28 -7.39 -10.98 -11.26
C TYR A 28 -6.94 -11.41 -9.86
N HIS A 29 -7.21 -12.67 -9.47
CA HIS A 29 -6.80 -13.18 -8.18
C HIS A 29 -5.26 -13.24 -8.06
N ARG A 30 -4.57 -13.74 -9.09
CA ARG A 30 -3.09 -13.77 -9.13
C ARG A 30 -2.50 -12.35 -9.10
N ASP A 31 -3.04 -11.43 -9.87
CA ASP A 31 -2.60 -10.03 -9.88
C ASP A 31 -2.81 -9.38 -8.51
N GLY A 32 -3.95 -9.62 -7.86
CA GLY A 32 -4.23 -9.13 -6.51
C GLY A 32 -3.24 -9.65 -5.47
N LEU A 33 -2.97 -10.96 -5.47
CA LEU A 33 -1.97 -11.56 -4.57
C LEU A 33 -0.57 -11.00 -4.82
N ARG A 34 -0.19 -10.86 -6.10
CA ARG A 34 1.11 -10.28 -6.48
C ARG A 34 1.27 -8.85 -5.96
N LEU A 35 0.26 -8.00 -6.12
CA LEU A 35 0.31 -6.63 -5.62
C LEU A 35 0.32 -6.55 -4.09
N HIS A 36 -0.39 -7.47 -3.42
CA HIS A 36 -0.34 -7.57 -1.98
C HIS A 36 1.06 -7.94 -1.48
N HIS A 37 1.70 -8.96 -2.07
CA HIS A 37 3.07 -9.32 -1.74
C HIS A 37 4.06 -8.19 -2.04
N ALA A 38 3.86 -7.45 -3.14
CA ALA A 38 4.66 -6.27 -3.43
C ALA A 38 4.50 -5.18 -2.36
N ALA A 39 3.28 -4.93 -1.87
CA ALA A 39 3.02 -3.97 -0.81
C ALA A 39 3.66 -4.38 0.52
N GLU A 40 3.60 -5.66 0.88
CA GLU A 40 4.29 -6.22 2.05
C GLU A 40 5.82 -6.07 1.92
N GLY A 41 6.39 -6.42 0.77
CA GLY A 41 7.83 -6.28 0.55
C GLY A 41 8.32 -4.82 0.60
N VAL A 42 7.52 -3.88 0.06
CA VAL A 42 7.81 -2.44 0.22
C VAL A 42 7.71 -2.03 1.69
N ALA A 43 6.73 -2.54 2.42
CA ALA A 43 6.59 -2.23 3.84
C ALA A 43 7.82 -2.71 4.63
N ASP A 44 8.29 -3.94 4.40
CA ASP A 44 9.46 -4.49 5.09
C ASP A 44 10.73 -3.66 4.83
N VAL A 45 10.90 -3.20 3.58
CA VAL A 45 11.98 -2.27 3.21
C VAL A 45 11.89 -0.95 3.97
N VAL A 46 10.71 -0.34 4.03
CA VAL A 46 10.49 0.92 4.75
C VAL A 46 10.73 0.74 6.25
N VAL A 47 10.35 -0.42 6.79
CA VAL A 47 10.59 -0.77 8.20
C VAL A 47 12.09 -0.87 8.48
N ASP A 48 12.87 -1.49 7.58
CA ASP A 48 14.33 -1.54 7.68
C ASP A 48 14.96 -0.14 7.61
N GLU A 49 14.45 0.73 6.72
CA GLU A 49 14.89 2.13 6.66
C GLU A 49 14.61 2.88 7.96
N LEU A 50 13.41 2.74 8.52
CA LEU A 50 13.03 3.35 9.79
C LEU A 50 13.81 2.78 10.98
N ALA A 51 14.22 1.52 10.94
CA ALA A 51 15.11 0.95 11.93
C ALA A 51 16.46 1.69 11.99
N GLY A 52 16.94 2.18 10.84
CA GLY A 52 18.13 3.03 10.73
C GLY A 52 17.96 4.46 11.24
N VAL A 53 16.73 4.92 11.50
CA VAL A 53 16.47 6.28 12.01
C VAL A 53 16.66 6.31 13.52
N ALA A 54 17.56 7.19 13.99
CA ALA A 54 17.93 7.25 15.41
C ALA A 54 16.84 7.84 16.32
N ASP A 55 15.99 8.71 15.78
CA ASP A 55 14.91 9.38 16.50
C ASP A 55 13.63 9.40 15.66
N TRP A 56 12.56 8.81 16.19
CA TRP A 56 11.26 8.75 15.51
C TRP A 56 10.34 9.93 15.85
N THR A 57 10.69 10.72 16.88
CA THR A 57 9.92 11.88 17.33
C THR A 57 9.44 12.79 16.19
N PRO A 58 10.26 13.16 15.18
CA PRO A 58 9.81 14.05 14.11
C PRO A 58 9.21 13.33 12.88
N VAL A 59 9.15 11.99 12.87
CA VAL A 59 8.75 11.21 11.70
C VAL A 59 7.30 11.49 11.29
N PRO A 60 6.28 11.45 12.19
CA PRO A 60 4.90 11.79 11.83
C PRO A 60 4.73 13.25 11.34
N GLY A 61 5.60 14.15 11.82
CA GLY A 61 5.63 15.55 11.44
C GLY A 61 6.15 15.80 10.01
N GLY A 62 6.78 14.79 9.39
CA GLY A 62 7.44 14.91 8.09
C GLY A 62 8.88 15.42 8.16
N GLY A 63 9.53 15.31 9.33
CA GLY A 63 10.94 15.64 9.48
C GLY A 63 11.88 14.62 8.82
N THR A 64 11.36 13.51 8.32
CA THR A 64 12.10 12.44 7.63
C THR A 64 11.25 11.86 6.50
N SER A 65 11.91 11.40 5.44
CA SER A 65 11.30 10.69 4.31
C SER A 65 12.04 9.38 4.06
N ALA A 66 11.33 8.39 3.51
CA ALA A 66 11.94 7.17 2.98
C ALA A 66 12.94 7.51 1.87
N ARG A 67 13.90 6.62 1.65
CA ARG A 67 14.79 6.69 0.48
C ARG A 67 14.06 6.41 -0.82
N LEU A 68 12.87 5.80 -0.73
CA LEU A 68 11.93 5.70 -1.84
C LEU A 68 11.45 7.11 -2.24
N ALA A 69 12.23 7.77 -3.09
CA ALA A 69 12.02 9.15 -3.55
C ALA A 69 12.00 9.22 -5.09
N GLY A 70 11.21 8.35 -5.71
CA GLY A 70 10.94 8.33 -7.14
C GLY A 70 10.04 9.48 -7.62
N SER A 71 9.92 9.57 -8.94
CA SER A 71 9.10 10.57 -9.63
C SER A 71 7.62 10.41 -9.27
N LEU A 72 6.90 11.51 -9.06
CA LEU A 72 5.44 11.57 -8.97
C LEU A 72 4.76 11.40 -10.34
N VAL A 73 5.43 10.79 -11.31
CA VAL A 73 4.90 10.44 -12.61
C VAL A 73 4.90 8.93 -12.71
N LEU A 74 3.72 8.36 -12.93
CA LEU A 74 3.57 6.94 -13.13
C LEU A 74 4.29 6.50 -14.42
N PRO A 75 5.00 5.37 -14.42
CA PRO A 75 5.52 4.76 -15.63
C PRO A 75 4.40 4.57 -16.69
N PRO A 76 4.72 4.66 -17.99
CA PRO A 76 3.75 4.44 -19.07
C PRO A 76 3.01 3.10 -18.95
N ALA A 77 3.71 2.04 -18.52
CA ALA A 77 3.13 0.71 -18.28
C ALA A 77 2.01 0.70 -17.22
N LEU A 78 1.97 1.69 -16.33
CA LEU A 78 0.97 1.87 -15.27
C LEU A 78 -0.12 2.88 -15.63
N GLY A 79 -0.19 3.26 -16.90
CA GLY A 79 -1.14 4.25 -17.42
C GLY A 79 -0.58 5.66 -17.52
N GLY A 80 0.69 5.87 -17.14
CA GLY A 80 1.38 7.14 -17.31
C GLY A 80 0.77 8.32 -16.54
N GLY A 81 1.43 9.47 -16.69
CA GLY A 81 0.93 10.75 -16.20
C GLY A 81 1.22 11.03 -14.72
N PRO A 82 0.88 12.24 -14.25
CA PRO A 82 1.14 12.64 -12.88
C PRO A 82 0.29 11.83 -11.90
N PHE A 83 0.93 11.39 -10.82
CA PHE A 83 0.26 10.88 -9.63
C PHE A 83 -0.04 12.05 -8.69
N ASP A 84 -1.31 12.26 -8.40
CA ASP A 84 -1.77 13.30 -7.48
C ASP A 84 -1.62 12.82 -6.02
N ALA A 85 -0.39 12.90 -5.50
CA ALA A 85 -0.11 12.58 -4.10
C ALA A 85 -0.87 13.45 -3.09
N PRO A 86 -1.06 14.77 -3.32
CA PRO A 86 -1.93 15.59 -2.47
C PRO A 86 -3.36 15.04 -2.37
N ALA A 87 -4.01 14.72 -3.49
CA ALA A 87 -5.37 14.16 -3.47
C ALA A 87 -5.42 12.79 -2.79
N ALA A 88 -4.44 11.91 -3.03
CA ALA A 88 -4.36 10.61 -2.37
C ALA A 88 -4.17 10.73 -0.85
N THR A 89 -3.36 11.68 -0.40
CA THR A 89 -3.14 11.98 1.03
C THR A 89 -4.40 12.57 1.66
N LEU A 90 -5.09 13.47 0.97
CA LEU A 90 -6.35 14.04 1.44
C LEU A 90 -7.43 12.96 1.61
N ALA A 91 -7.57 12.05 0.65
CA ALA A 91 -8.53 10.94 0.74
C ALA A 91 -8.23 10.04 1.95
N LEU A 92 -6.94 9.77 2.21
CA LEU A 92 -6.52 9.02 3.38
C LEU A 92 -6.83 9.77 4.69
N GLN A 93 -6.60 11.08 4.70
CA GLN A 93 -6.90 11.93 5.84
C GLN A 93 -8.42 12.02 6.14
N GLN A 94 -9.25 12.12 5.10
CA GLN A 94 -10.71 12.10 5.24
C GLN A 94 -11.22 10.80 5.86
N ALA A 95 -10.63 9.66 5.47
CA ALA A 95 -10.95 8.37 6.07
C ALA A 95 -10.53 8.27 7.55
N ALA A 96 -9.48 8.98 7.97
CA ALA A 96 -9.11 9.07 9.39
C ALA A 96 -10.16 9.86 10.19
N TYR A 97 -10.68 10.96 9.62
CA TYR A 97 -11.71 11.80 10.24
C TYR A 97 -13.12 11.20 10.24
N SER A 98 -13.39 10.14 9.48
CA SER A 98 -14.73 9.57 9.37
C SER A 98 -15.09 8.70 10.59
N GLY A 99 -15.59 9.35 11.66
CA GLY A 99 -16.36 8.70 12.72
C GLY A 99 -15.57 8.06 13.86
N ASN A 100 -14.25 8.23 13.92
CA ASN A 100 -13.44 7.69 15.03
C ASN A 100 -13.35 8.70 16.19
N PRO A 101 -13.47 8.26 17.46
CA PRO A 101 -13.45 9.14 18.63
C PRO A 101 -12.02 9.48 19.10
N TRP A 102 -11.06 9.69 18.17
CA TRP A 102 -9.65 9.91 18.52
C TRP A 102 -9.32 11.36 18.91
N GLY A 103 -10.19 12.32 18.59
CA GLY A 103 -9.99 13.71 19.01
C GLY A 103 -8.68 14.31 18.47
N VAL A 104 -7.85 14.85 19.36
CA VAL A 104 -6.57 15.50 19.02
C VAL A 104 -5.52 14.51 18.49
N ASP A 105 -5.59 13.25 18.92
CA ASP A 105 -4.72 12.15 18.48
C ASP A 105 -5.20 11.52 17.15
N THR A 106 -6.09 12.22 16.44
CA THR A 106 -6.51 11.75 15.11
C THR A 106 -5.30 11.68 14.18
N PRO A 107 -5.01 10.52 13.56
CA PRO A 107 -3.82 10.35 12.74
C PRO A 107 -3.71 11.40 11.64
N ARG A 108 -2.53 12.00 11.54
CA ARG A 108 -2.19 12.95 10.48
C ARG A 108 -1.28 12.29 9.48
N TRP A 109 -1.86 11.90 8.35
CA TRP A 109 -1.13 11.17 7.31
C TRP A 109 -0.21 12.10 6.53
N ARG A 110 1.05 11.71 6.43
CA ARG A 110 2.07 12.39 5.63
C ARG A 110 2.67 11.44 4.63
N LEU A 111 2.95 11.94 3.44
CA LEU A 111 3.70 11.19 2.43
C LEU A 111 5.12 10.98 2.96
N PHE A 112 5.50 9.72 3.13
CA PHE A 112 6.82 9.32 3.60
C PHE A 112 7.73 8.96 2.43
N GLY A 113 7.21 8.32 1.39
CA GLY A 113 7.96 7.99 0.18
C GLY A 113 7.07 7.56 -0.97
N GLN A 114 7.61 7.58 -2.18
CA GLN A 114 6.93 7.14 -3.39
C GLN A 114 7.93 6.75 -4.47
N GLY A 115 7.56 5.85 -5.38
CA GLY A 115 8.39 5.52 -6.53
C GLY A 115 8.21 4.08 -7.01
N VAL A 116 8.96 3.72 -8.05
CA VAL A 116 9.08 2.32 -8.48
C VAL A 116 10.15 1.67 -7.60
N PRO A 117 9.82 0.65 -6.78
CA PRO A 117 10.75 0.10 -5.80
C PRO A 117 12.06 -0.36 -6.44
N GLY A 118 12.00 -1.20 -7.47
CA GLY A 118 13.19 -1.77 -8.12
C GLY A 118 14.06 -0.78 -8.92
N SER A 119 13.64 0.47 -9.12
CA SER A 119 14.41 1.47 -9.89
C SER A 119 15.13 2.51 -9.03
N VAL A 120 14.59 2.84 -7.86
CA VAL A 120 15.17 3.85 -6.96
C VAL A 120 16.21 3.25 -6.04
N LEU A 121 15.98 2.02 -5.59
CA LEU A 121 16.95 1.17 -4.90
C LEU A 121 16.69 -0.26 -5.37
N PRO A 122 17.69 -1.02 -5.85
CA PRO A 122 17.49 -2.41 -6.24
C PRO A 122 17.28 -3.27 -5.00
N PHE A 123 16.11 -3.13 -4.37
CA PHE A 123 15.63 -4.02 -3.33
C PHE A 123 15.42 -5.37 -4.00
N ALA A 124 16.35 -6.30 -3.76
CA ALA A 124 16.33 -7.61 -4.38
C ALA A 124 14.97 -8.28 -4.16
N GLY A 125 14.31 -8.66 -5.26
CA GLY A 125 13.01 -9.34 -5.23
C GLY A 125 11.77 -8.44 -5.25
N LEU A 126 11.91 -7.10 -5.23
CA LEU A 126 10.75 -6.22 -5.45
C LEU A 126 10.47 -6.04 -6.95
N PRO A 127 9.19 -5.96 -7.36
CA PRO A 127 8.83 -5.73 -8.75
C PRO A 127 9.25 -4.33 -9.23
N ASP A 128 9.66 -4.25 -10.49
CA ASP A 128 9.97 -3.02 -11.23
C ASP A 128 8.79 -2.52 -12.07
N ASP A 129 7.70 -3.29 -12.13
CA ASP A 129 6.47 -2.99 -12.84
C ASP A 129 5.33 -2.55 -11.91
N VAL A 130 5.67 -2.04 -10.73
CA VAL A 130 4.72 -1.47 -9.78
C VAL A 130 5.20 -0.11 -9.28
N TYR A 131 4.26 0.72 -8.84
CA TYR A 131 4.53 2.01 -8.23
C TYR A 131 4.03 2.01 -6.78
N ALA A 132 4.93 2.23 -5.84
CA ALA A 132 4.64 2.25 -4.43
C ALA A 132 4.50 3.67 -3.89
N ILE A 133 3.59 3.85 -2.93
CA ILE A 133 3.40 5.08 -2.17
C ILE A 133 3.28 4.69 -0.70
N VAL A 134 3.99 5.41 0.15
CA VAL A 134 4.10 5.14 1.57
C VAL A 134 3.70 6.40 2.31
N TRP A 135 2.74 6.26 3.21
CA TRP A 135 2.38 7.28 4.18
C TRP A 135 2.76 6.83 5.58
N VAL A 136 3.09 7.80 6.42
CA VAL A 136 3.30 7.63 7.85
C VAL A 136 2.36 8.51 8.63
N SER A 137 1.93 8.05 9.79
CA SER A 137 1.28 8.86 10.81
C SER A 137 1.74 8.40 12.19
N ASP A 138 1.47 9.25 13.16
CA ASP A 138 1.49 8.87 14.57
C ASP A 138 0.39 7.84 14.88
N ASP A 139 0.52 7.16 16.01
CA ASP A 139 -0.41 6.15 16.48
C ASP A 139 -1.40 6.70 17.50
N VAL A 140 -2.64 6.21 17.44
CA VAL A 140 -3.73 6.74 18.29
C VAL A 140 -3.58 6.42 19.78
N ALA A 141 -2.67 5.50 20.14
CA ALA A 141 -2.42 5.13 21.52
C ALA A 141 -1.31 5.95 22.18
N ASP A 142 -0.64 6.85 21.44
CA ASP A 142 0.36 7.77 22.00
C ASP A 142 -0.25 8.70 23.06
N GLY A 143 -1.39 9.30 22.74
CA GLY A 143 -2.23 10.03 23.69
C GLY A 143 -1.58 11.31 24.25
N ASP A 144 -0.57 11.84 23.57
CA ASP A 144 0.15 13.06 23.94
C ASP A 144 -0.55 14.35 23.45
N GLY A 145 -1.54 14.22 22.57
CA GLY A 145 -2.32 15.31 22.00
C GLY A 145 -1.69 15.97 20.76
N ASP A 146 -0.59 15.46 20.22
CA ASP A 146 0.05 15.95 19.00
C ASP A 146 0.42 14.83 18.01
N ALA A 147 -0.51 14.52 17.11
CA ALA A 147 -0.32 13.54 16.02
C ALA A 147 0.82 13.86 15.00
N ARG A 148 1.67 14.86 15.25
CA ARG A 148 2.88 15.16 14.48
C ARG A 148 4.16 14.73 15.19
N VAL A 149 4.07 14.31 16.44
CA VAL A 149 5.17 13.92 17.28
C VAL A 149 4.93 12.47 17.69
N ASP A 150 5.94 11.63 17.58
CA ASP A 150 5.91 10.29 18.17
C ASP A 150 6.56 10.37 19.56
N SER A 151 5.83 10.01 20.62
CA SER A 151 6.35 10.06 22.00
C SER A 151 6.56 8.68 22.63
N ASN A 152 5.95 7.62 22.06
CA ASN A 152 6.02 6.24 22.57
C ASN A 152 6.87 5.29 21.71
N GLY A 153 7.39 5.75 20.56
CA GLY A 153 8.17 4.94 19.64
C GLY A 153 7.33 4.05 18.72
N VAL A 154 6.06 4.39 18.48
CA VAL A 154 5.12 3.61 17.69
C VAL A 154 4.56 4.47 16.57
N VAL A 155 4.68 3.99 15.33
CA VAL A 155 4.14 4.71 14.17
C VAL A 155 3.30 3.79 13.31
N VAL A 156 2.40 4.41 12.55
CA VAL A 156 1.53 3.71 11.61
C VAL A 156 1.98 3.99 10.19
N LEU A 157 2.24 2.93 9.44
CA LEU A 157 2.57 3.00 8.03
C LEU A 157 1.37 2.58 7.19
N ARG A 158 1.14 3.28 6.09
CA ARG A 158 0.23 2.83 5.04
C ARG A 158 0.97 2.75 3.72
N VAL A 159 1.00 1.56 3.15
CA VAL A 159 1.66 1.28 1.88
C VAL A 159 0.61 0.97 0.83
N ARG A 160 0.62 1.72 -0.27
CA ARG A 160 -0.17 1.43 -1.46
C ARG A 160 0.75 1.09 -2.59
N VAL A 161 0.44 0.00 -3.29
CA VAL A 161 1.10 -0.38 -4.53
C VAL A 161 0.08 -0.30 -5.67
N ILE A 162 0.49 0.34 -6.77
CA ILE A 162 -0.26 0.46 -8.01
C ILE A 162 0.44 -0.40 -9.06
N GLY A 163 -0.28 -1.35 -9.62
CA GLY A 163 0.18 -2.24 -10.68
C GLY A 163 -0.47 -1.97 -12.04
N PRO A 164 -0.22 -2.87 -13.01
CA PRO A 164 -0.81 -2.79 -14.34
C PRO A 164 -2.32 -2.61 -14.31
N ARG A 165 -2.87 -1.92 -15.32
CA ARG A 165 -4.31 -1.58 -15.41
C ARG A 165 -4.83 -0.79 -14.20
N ARG A 166 -3.94 -0.12 -13.45
CA ARG A 166 -4.25 0.62 -12.22
C ARG A 166 -4.88 -0.24 -11.11
N ALA A 167 -4.65 -1.57 -11.15
CA ALA A 167 -4.93 -2.42 -10.02
C ALA A 167 -4.12 -1.94 -8.81
N ARG A 168 -4.67 -2.07 -7.60
CA ARG A 168 -4.01 -1.58 -6.39
C ARG A 168 -4.15 -2.55 -5.22
N ALA A 169 -3.16 -2.54 -4.36
CA ALA A 169 -3.21 -3.17 -3.05
C ALA A 169 -2.78 -2.16 -1.99
N ASP A 170 -3.44 -2.22 -0.84
CA ASP A 170 -3.19 -1.33 0.30
C ASP A 170 -2.94 -2.18 1.54
N VAL A 171 -1.82 -1.95 2.22
CA VAL A 171 -1.47 -2.58 3.50
C VAL A 171 -1.25 -1.47 4.53
N GLN A 172 -1.69 -1.70 5.76
CA GLN A 172 -1.35 -0.84 6.89
C GLN A 172 -0.63 -1.66 7.96
N LEU A 173 0.43 -1.08 8.52
CA LEU A 173 1.25 -1.67 9.55
C LEU A 173 1.30 -0.73 10.75
N VAL A 174 1.32 -1.32 11.95
CA VAL A 174 1.73 -0.63 13.17
C VAL A 174 3.09 -1.20 13.55
N ILE A 175 4.07 -0.33 13.74
CA ILE A 175 5.44 -0.72 14.06
C ILE A 175 5.89 -0.01 15.32
N ALA A 176 6.68 -0.69 16.13
CA ALA A 176 7.23 -0.18 17.37
C ALA A 176 8.74 -0.28 17.36
N ARG A 177 9.41 0.81 17.73
CA ARG A 177 10.85 0.82 17.99
C ARG A 177 11.09 0.24 19.38
N VAL A 178 11.77 -0.91 19.44
CA VAL A 178 12.04 -1.63 20.71
C VAL A 178 13.41 -1.27 21.26
N ALA A 179 14.37 -1.03 20.37
CA ALA A 179 15.72 -0.58 20.69
C ALA A 179 16.31 0.17 19.48
N PRO A 180 17.44 0.89 19.61
CA PRO A 180 18.14 1.45 18.45
C PRO A 180 18.44 0.37 17.40
N GLY A 181 18.02 0.57 16.15
CA GLY A 181 18.19 -0.42 15.09
C GLY A 181 17.22 -1.60 15.12
N VAL A 182 16.31 -1.69 16.11
CA VAL A 182 15.40 -2.82 16.28
C VAL A 182 13.96 -2.35 16.25
N VAL A 183 13.27 -2.71 15.17
CA VAL A 183 11.85 -2.44 14.96
C VAL A 183 11.06 -3.73 15.01
N ARG A 184 9.93 -3.71 15.70
CA ARG A 184 8.97 -4.80 15.75
C ARG A 184 7.69 -4.39 15.03
N ARG A 185 7.24 -5.24 14.11
CA ARG A 185 5.90 -5.18 13.55
C ARG A 185 4.90 -5.60 14.62
N VAL A 186 4.07 -4.67 15.09
CA VAL A 186 3.06 -4.91 16.13
C VAL A 186 1.82 -5.54 15.53
N SER A 187 1.34 -4.98 14.42
CA SER A 187 0.18 -5.51 13.70
C SER A 187 0.24 -5.15 12.22
N SER A 188 -0.54 -5.87 11.43
CA SER A 188 -0.78 -5.50 10.04
C SER A 188 -2.15 -5.90 9.56
N ARG A 189 -2.69 -5.09 8.66
CA ARG A 189 -3.99 -5.30 8.04
C ARG A 189 -3.94 -5.00 6.55
N THR A 190 -4.63 -5.83 5.78
CA THR A 190 -4.96 -5.51 4.38
C THR A 190 -6.15 -4.56 4.36
N MET A 191 -6.07 -3.49 3.58
CA MET A 191 -7.17 -2.55 3.42
C MET A 191 -7.94 -2.91 2.14
N ARG A 192 -9.27 -2.95 2.24
CA ARG A 192 -10.17 -3.15 1.09
C ARG A 192 -10.53 -1.83 0.44
#